data_AF-A0A6G7IX12-F1
#
_entry.id   AF-A0A6G7IX12-F1
#
_cell.length_a   1.000
_cell.length_b   1.000
_cell.length_c   1.000
_cell.angle_alpha   90.00
_cell.angle_beta   90.00
_cell.angle_gamma   90.00
#
_symmetry.space_group_name_H-M   'P 1'
#
loop_
_entity.id
_entity.type
_entity.pdbx_description
1 polymer ?
#
loop_
_entity_poly.entity_id
_entity_poly.type
_entity_poly.pdbx_seq_one_letter_code
_entity_poly.pdbx_strand_id
1 'polypeptide(L)'
;MKILKLSKLFSLLFALLLFGACSDGEDGAVGPQGEQGVQGEPGEDGNANVKSYLFEDQSFMAGEVPFDLPAVTQDILDNGVVLAYLRPLNANLWFGIPYYYQTSSLTVYGIFPGTVTLSSTFDVNNYDFRFVVIEGTDGSAFKGMGVEQELKQAGVDVSDFYQVADYYGLDY
;
A
#
# COMPACT_ATOMS: atom_id res chain seq x y z
N MET A 1 -25.91 -41.62 -88.81
CA MET A 1 -26.65 -41.21 -87.59
C MET A 1 -26.32 -42.24 -86.52
N LYS A 2 -25.66 -41.94 -85.40
CA LYS A 2 -26.07 -41.00 -84.35
C LYS A 2 -24.83 -40.43 -83.64
N ILE A 3 -24.88 -39.11 -83.49
CA ILE A 3 -24.08 -38.24 -82.65
C ILE A 3 -23.87 -38.90 -81.28
N LEU A 4 -22.65 -39.40 -80.98
CA LEU A 4 -22.32 -39.72 -79.60
C LEU A 4 -22.29 -38.41 -78.82
N LYS A 5 -23.21 -38.34 -77.87
CA LYS A 5 -23.58 -37.21 -77.03
C LYS A 5 -22.34 -36.43 -76.56
N LEU A 6 -22.23 -35.20 -77.06
CA LEU A 6 -21.29 -34.14 -76.65
C LEU A 6 -21.28 -33.88 -75.12
N SER A 7 -22.24 -34.47 -74.39
CA SER A 7 -22.33 -34.44 -72.92
C SER A 7 -21.25 -35.25 -72.20
N LYS A 8 -20.56 -36.20 -72.83
CA LYS A 8 -19.48 -36.96 -72.17
C LYS A 8 -18.09 -36.33 -72.34
N LEU A 9 -17.89 -35.54 -73.39
CA LEU A 9 -16.60 -34.88 -73.65
C LEU A 9 -16.40 -33.63 -72.79
N PHE A 10 -17.50 -32.95 -72.41
CA PHE A 10 -17.45 -31.84 -71.45
C PHE A 10 -17.18 -32.33 -70.01
N SER A 11 -17.66 -33.52 -69.64
CA SER A 11 -17.40 -34.11 -68.31
C SER A 11 -15.96 -34.62 -68.13
N LEU A 12 -15.24 -34.93 -69.21
CA LEU A 12 -13.84 -35.38 -69.13
C LEU A 12 -12.86 -34.20 -69.00
N LEU A 13 -13.21 -33.03 -69.54
CA LEU A 13 -12.37 -31.82 -69.43
C LEU A 13 -12.48 -31.13 -68.07
N PHE A 14 -13.62 -31.26 -67.38
CA PHE A 14 -13.81 -30.74 -66.01
C PHE A 14 -13.13 -31.63 -64.95
N ALA A 15 -12.94 -32.91 -65.24
CA ALA A 15 -12.25 -33.84 -64.34
C ALA A 15 -10.71 -33.67 -64.33
N LEU A 16 -10.13 -33.08 -65.39
CA LEU A 16 -8.67 -32.89 -65.48
C LEU A 16 -8.17 -31.60 -64.80
N LEU A 17 -9.05 -30.63 -64.53
CA LEU A 17 -8.70 -29.36 -63.86
C LEU A 17 -8.74 -29.45 -62.32
N LEU A 18 -9.23 -30.56 -61.75
CA LEU A 18 -9.34 -30.73 -60.29
C LEU A 18 -8.12 -31.41 -59.64
N PHE A 19 -7.12 -31.83 -60.41
CA PHE A 19 -5.93 -32.54 -59.89
C PHE A 19 -4.64 -31.69 -59.85
N GLY A 20 -4.71 -30.40 -60.20
CA GLY A 20 -3.52 -29.55 -60.36
C GLY A 20 -3.22 -28.57 -59.21
N ALA A 21 -4.05 -28.51 -58.17
CA ALA A 21 -3.91 -27.53 -57.10
C ALA A 21 -3.71 -28.21 -55.73
N CYS A 22 -2.66 -28.99 -55.62
CA CYS A 22 -2.07 -29.32 -54.32
C CYS A 22 -0.55 -29.32 -54.53
N SER A 23 0.02 -28.13 -54.67
CA SER A 23 1.43 -27.97 -54.35
C SER A 23 1.51 -28.14 -52.84
N ASP A 24 2.15 -29.21 -52.38
CA ASP A 24 2.62 -29.36 -51.01
C ASP A 24 3.54 -28.17 -50.71
N GLY A 25 2.95 -27.06 -50.26
CA GLY A 25 3.69 -26.02 -49.58
C GLY A 25 4.11 -26.65 -48.27
N GLU A 26 5.38 -27.01 -48.15
CA GLU A 26 5.98 -27.39 -46.88
C GLU A 26 5.54 -26.37 -45.85
N ASP A 27 4.83 -26.81 -44.79
CA ASP A 27 4.38 -25.95 -43.71
C ASP A 27 5.59 -25.12 -43.26
N GLY A 28 5.53 -23.80 -43.48
CA GLY A 28 6.65 -22.91 -43.21
C GLY A 28 7.13 -23.12 -41.78
N ALA A 29 8.45 -23.32 -41.61
CA ALA A 29 9.03 -23.63 -40.32
C ALA A 29 8.48 -22.70 -39.23
N VAL A 30 8.00 -23.29 -38.13
CA VAL A 30 7.51 -22.54 -36.97
C VAL A 30 8.61 -21.56 -36.54
N GLY A 31 8.28 -20.27 -36.49
CA GLY A 31 9.24 -19.22 -36.12
C GLY A 31 9.82 -19.46 -34.71
N PRO A 32 11.02 -18.93 -34.42
CA PRO A 32 11.64 -19.11 -33.12
C PRO A 32 10.70 -18.62 -32.01
N GLN A 33 10.63 -19.38 -30.92
CA GLN A 33 9.90 -18.95 -29.72
C GLN A 33 10.48 -17.61 -29.24
N GLY A 34 9.60 -16.65 -28.94
CA GLY A 34 10.01 -15.33 -28.43
C GLY A 34 10.78 -15.46 -27.12
N GLU A 35 11.73 -14.56 -26.90
CA GLU A 35 12.49 -14.51 -25.65
C GLU A 35 11.55 -14.36 -24.45
N GLN A 36 11.85 -15.08 -23.37
CA GLN A 36 11.13 -14.93 -22.11
C GLN A 36 11.35 -13.51 -21.58
N GLY A 37 10.27 -12.82 -21.23
CA GLY A 37 10.35 -11.48 -20.65
C GLY A 37 11.20 -11.48 -19.37
N VAL A 38 11.99 -10.44 -19.18
CA VAL A 38 12.73 -10.22 -17.93
C VAL A 38 11.76 -10.22 -16.75
N GLN A 39 12.12 -10.93 -15.68
CA GLN A 39 11.39 -10.85 -14.43
C GLN A 39 11.47 -9.40 -13.93
N GLY A 40 10.33 -8.82 -13.55
CA GLY A 40 10.33 -7.49 -12.93
C GLY A 40 11.20 -7.49 -11.67
N GLU A 41 11.85 -6.36 -11.38
CA GLU A 41 12.54 -6.15 -10.11
C GLU A 41 11.57 -6.49 -8.94
N PRO A 42 12.06 -7.10 -7.84
CA PRO A 42 11.28 -7.20 -6.62
C PRO A 42 10.74 -5.81 -6.22
N GLY A 43 9.48 -5.72 -5.82
CA GLY A 43 8.98 -4.50 -5.20
C GLY A 43 9.78 -4.19 -3.94
N GLU A 44 9.99 -2.91 -3.62
CA GLU A 44 10.60 -2.53 -2.34
C GLU A 44 9.78 -3.16 -1.20
N ASP A 45 10.47 -3.69 -0.18
CA ASP A 45 9.83 -4.28 0.99
C ASP A 45 8.91 -3.21 1.63
N GLY A 46 7.60 -3.40 1.56
CA GLY A 46 6.65 -2.58 2.31
C GLY A 46 6.91 -2.81 3.81
N ASN A 47 7.22 -1.74 4.55
CA ASN A 47 7.62 -1.77 5.95
C ASN A 47 6.61 -2.54 6.83
N ALA A 48 6.82 -3.84 7.06
CA ALA A 48 5.95 -4.70 7.86
C ALA A 48 5.83 -4.26 9.33
N ASN A 49 6.65 -3.30 9.76
CA ASN A 49 6.84 -2.87 11.14
C ASN A 49 6.03 -1.61 11.51
N VAL A 50 5.09 -1.15 10.67
CA VAL A 50 4.31 0.07 10.95
C VAL A 50 2.82 -0.11 10.66
N LYS A 51 1.98 0.41 11.56
CA LYS A 51 0.52 0.45 11.40
C LYS A 51 0.01 1.86 11.70
N SER A 52 -0.83 2.38 10.81
CA SER A 52 -1.50 3.67 11.01
C SER A 52 -2.99 3.48 11.30
N TYR A 53 -3.50 4.23 12.28
CA TYR A 53 -4.92 4.31 12.64
C TYR A 53 -5.41 5.73 12.42
N LEU A 54 -6.52 5.89 11.72
CA LEU A 54 -7.21 7.17 11.53
C LEU A 54 -8.58 7.12 12.20
N PHE A 55 -8.84 8.06 13.10
CA PHE A 55 -10.13 8.28 13.75
C PHE A 55 -10.66 9.64 13.30
N GLU A 56 -11.66 9.64 12.42
CA GLU A 56 -12.20 10.87 11.81
C GLU A 56 -13.35 11.45 12.63
N ASP A 57 -13.53 12.77 12.54
CA ASP A 57 -14.71 13.48 13.09
C ASP A 57 -15.00 13.19 14.58
N GLN A 58 -13.94 13.16 15.40
CA GLN A 58 -14.05 12.92 16.83
C GLN A 58 -14.45 14.19 17.58
N SER A 59 -15.35 14.02 18.55
CA SER A 59 -15.77 15.07 19.47
C SER A 59 -15.95 14.51 20.88
N PHE A 60 -15.37 15.17 21.88
CA PHE A 60 -15.41 14.76 23.28
C PHE A 60 -15.14 15.93 24.21
N MET A 61 -15.62 15.84 25.45
CA MET A 61 -15.34 16.84 26.47
C MET A 61 -13.89 16.74 26.97
N ALA A 62 -13.39 17.83 27.55
CA ALA A 62 -12.12 17.83 28.27
C ALA A 62 -12.07 16.67 29.29
N GLY A 63 -10.92 15.99 29.36
CA GLY A 63 -10.75 14.78 30.15
C GLY A 63 -9.83 13.76 29.48
N GLU A 64 -9.86 12.55 30.03
CA GLU A 64 -9.15 11.39 29.47
C GLU A 64 -10.05 10.66 28.46
N VAL A 65 -9.49 10.37 27.28
CA VAL A 65 -10.22 9.72 26.19
C VAL A 65 -9.40 8.55 25.64
N PRO A 66 -9.90 7.32 25.74
CA PRO A 66 -9.24 6.15 25.17
C PRO A 66 -9.50 6.02 23.67
N PHE A 67 -8.49 5.56 22.93
CA PHE A 67 -8.56 5.15 21.54
C PHE A 67 -8.16 3.68 21.44
N ASP A 68 -8.94 2.88 20.71
CA ASP A 68 -8.71 1.45 20.53
C ASP A 68 -7.69 1.20 19.42
N LEU A 69 -6.47 0.82 19.81
CA LEU A 69 -5.36 0.51 18.91
C LEU A 69 -4.87 -0.93 19.17
N PRO A 70 -5.52 -1.96 18.60
CA PRO A 70 -5.18 -3.36 18.88
C PRO A 70 -3.76 -3.77 18.48
N ALA A 71 -3.07 -2.98 17.65
CA ALA A 71 -1.66 -3.20 17.32
C ALA A 71 -0.69 -2.85 18.45
N VAL A 72 -1.12 -2.10 19.47
CA VAL A 72 -0.29 -1.80 20.63
C VAL A 72 -0.16 -3.07 21.47
N THR A 73 0.95 -3.76 21.35
CA THR A 73 1.29 -4.95 22.16
C THR A 73 2.30 -4.60 23.25
N GLN A 74 2.61 -5.55 24.13
CA GLN A 74 3.69 -5.36 25.10
C GLN A 74 5.04 -5.11 24.40
N ASP A 75 5.29 -5.78 23.26
CA ASP A 75 6.53 -5.57 22.48
C ASP A 75 6.63 -4.14 21.93
N ILE A 76 5.50 -3.52 21.56
CA ILE A 76 5.46 -2.08 21.21
C ILE A 76 5.83 -1.22 22.41
N LEU A 77 5.32 -1.54 23.61
CA LEU A 77 5.63 -0.76 24.81
C LEU A 77 7.10 -0.88 25.22
N ASP A 78 7.68 -2.06 25.04
CA ASP A 78 9.04 -2.35 25.47
C ASP A 78 10.09 -1.87 24.44
N ASN A 79 9.79 -1.97 23.15
CA ASN A 79 10.77 -1.77 22.07
C ASN A 79 10.31 -0.84 20.94
N GLY A 80 9.01 -0.60 20.82
CA GLY A 80 8.41 0.19 19.75
C GLY A 80 8.17 1.65 20.12
N VAL A 81 7.43 2.33 19.26
CA VAL A 81 7.00 3.72 19.44
C VAL A 81 5.55 3.86 18.97
N VAL A 82 4.78 4.70 19.67
CA VAL A 82 3.46 5.15 19.20
C VAL A 82 3.49 6.66 19.06
N LEU A 83 3.39 7.14 17.82
CA LEU A 83 3.27 8.55 17.51
C LEU A 83 1.79 8.92 17.37
N ALA A 84 1.40 10.10 17.83
CA ALA A 84 0.03 10.56 17.81
C ALA A 84 -0.06 11.97 17.23
N TYR A 85 -1.08 12.20 16.42
CA TYR A 85 -1.31 13.44 15.70
C TYR A 85 -2.78 13.82 15.76
N LEU A 86 -3.06 15.12 15.68
CA LEU A 86 -4.40 15.66 15.55
C LEU A 86 -4.50 16.65 14.39
N ARG A 87 -5.71 16.84 13.89
CA ARG A 87 -6.02 17.86 12.89
C ARG A 87 -7.49 18.26 13.00
N PRO A 88 -7.83 19.56 12.98
CA PRO A 88 -9.24 19.98 12.85
C PRO A 88 -9.85 19.39 11.57
N LEU A 89 -11.12 18.96 11.61
CA LEU A 89 -11.79 18.38 10.46
C LEU A 89 -11.71 19.32 9.24
N ASN A 90 -11.33 18.78 8.08
CA ASN A 90 -11.08 19.50 6.82
C ASN A 90 -9.86 20.46 6.81
N ALA A 91 -9.03 20.47 7.85
CA ALA A 91 -7.74 21.17 7.78
C ALA A 91 -6.73 20.34 6.95
N ASN A 92 -5.68 21.02 6.48
CA ASN A 92 -4.63 20.42 5.64
C ASN A 92 -3.31 20.19 6.38
N LEU A 93 -3.29 20.36 7.70
CA LEU A 93 -2.06 20.27 8.48
C LEU A 93 -2.27 19.41 9.73
N TRP A 94 -1.47 18.37 9.85
CA TRP A 94 -1.40 17.55 11.06
C TRP A 94 -0.46 18.19 12.09
N PHE A 95 -0.85 18.11 13.36
CA PHE A 95 -0.05 18.56 14.49
C PHE A 95 0.33 17.35 15.34
N GLY A 96 1.60 17.27 15.78
CA GLY A 96 2.04 16.26 16.74
C GLY A 96 1.41 16.44 18.13
N ILE A 97 1.13 15.32 18.79
CA ILE A 97 0.79 15.26 20.22
C ILE A 97 2.09 14.93 20.98
N PRO A 98 2.50 15.72 21.98
CA PRO A 98 1.70 16.71 22.70
C PRO A 98 1.48 18.02 21.93
N TYR A 99 0.23 18.49 21.93
CA TYR A 99 -0.18 19.75 21.32
C TYR A 99 -0.45 20.78 22.40
N TYR A 100 0.17 21.96 22.29
CA TYR A 100 0.02 23.06 23.23
C TYR A 100 -0.50 24.31 22.53
N TYR A 101 -1.53 24.93 23.10
CA TYR A 101 -2.04 26.20 22.63
C TYR A 101 -2.42 27.08 23.82
N GLN A 102 -1.64 28.12 24.09
CA GLN A 102 -1.81 28.99 25.26
C GLN A 102 -1.77 28.19 26.58
N THR A 103 -2.90 28.07 27.26
CA THR A 103 -3.07 27.29 28.51
C THR A 103 -3.71 25.91 28.26
N SER A 104 -4.09 25.64 27.02
CA SER A 104 -4.71 24.38 26.60
C SER A 104 -3.66 23.40 26.12
N SER A 105 -3.90 22.12 26.36
CA SER A 105 -3.01 21.03 25.99
C SER A 105 -3.79 19.77 25.68
N LEU A 106 -3.28 19.03 24.71
CA LEU A 106 -3.66 17.65 24.45
C LEU A 106 -2.40 16.80 24.49
N THR A 107 -2.35 15.82 25.38
CA THR A 107 -1.15 15.01 25.64
C THR A 107 -1.51 13.52 25.68
N VAL A 108 -0.53 12.64 25.49
CA VAL A 108 -0.72 11.22 25.82
C VAL A 108 -0.72 11.08 27.33
N TYR A 109 -1.79 10.53 27.90
CA TYR A 109 -1.91 10.21 29.32
C TYR A 109 -1.23 8.87 29.63
N GLY A 110 -1.48 7.86 28.80
CA GLY A 110 -0.92 6.54 28.97
C GLY A 110 -1.13 5.66 27.74
N ILE A 111 -0.28 4.65 27.60
CA ILE A 111 -0.35 3.65 26.54
C ILE A 111 -0.38 2.28 27.22
N PHE A 112 -1.37 1.47 26.87
CA PHE A 112 -1.59 0.13 27.37
C PHE A 112 -1.77 -0.83 26.19
N PRO A 113 -1.61 -2.15 26.37
CA PRO A 113 -1.90 -3.09 25.31
C PRO A 113 -3.32 -2.89 24.78
N GLY A 114 -3.44 -2.63 23.48
CA GLY A 114 -4.70 -2.36 22.78
C GLY A 114 -5.24 -0.93 22.86
N THR A 115 -4.64 -0.02 23.65
CA THR A 115 -5.25 1.30 23.91
C THR A 115 -4.23 2.41 24.11
N VAL A 116 -4.50 3.57 23.51
CA VAL A 116 -3.84 4.84 23.83
C VAL A 116 -4.86 5.78 24.48
N THR A 117 -4.54 6.31 25.65
CA THR A 117 -5.39 7.31 26.31
C THR A 117 -4.78 8.69 26.15
N LEU A 118 -5.53 9.63 25.59
CA LEU A 118 -5.18 11.05 25.54
C LEU A 118 -5.77 11.78 26.75
N SER A 119 -5.12 12.85 27.21
CA SER A 119 -5.67 13.82 28.17
C SER A 119 -5.79 15.17 27.47
N SER A 120 -7.00 15.73 27.46
CA SER A 120 -7.30 17.05 26.92
C SER A 120 -7.76 18.01 28.01
N THR A 121 -7.25 19.24 28.00
CA THR A 121 -7.73 20.32 28.88
C THR A 121 -8.82 21.19 28.24
N PHE A 122 -9.32 20.81 27.07
CA PHE A 122 -10.36 21.51 26.33
C PHE A 122 -11.29 20.53 25.61
N ASP A 123 -12.50 20.99 25.29
CA ASP A 123 -13.46 20.20 24.51
C ASP A 123 -13.00 20.10 23.05
N VAL A 124 -12.88 18.88 22.57
CA VAL A 124 -12.56 18.59 21.17
C VAL A 124 -13.87 18.52 20.39
N ASN A 125 -13.94 19.26 19.29
CA ASN A 125 -15.10 19.32 18.41
C ASN A 125 -14.64 19.19 16.96
N ASN A 126 -15.01 18.08 16.31
CA ASN A 126 -14.70 17.78 14.91
C ASN A 126 -13.19 17.77 14.62
N TYR A 127 -12.47 16.80 15.17
CA TYR A 127 -11.05 16.59 14.88
C TYR A 127 -10.80 15.18 14.36
N ASP A 128 -9.85 15.07 13.45
CA ASP A 128 -9.24 13.80 13.09
C ASP A 128 -8.06 13.52 14.01
N PHE A 129 -7.89 12.27 14.41
CA PHE A 129 -6.75 11.78 15.16
C PHE A 129 -6.07 10.68 14.35
N ARG A 130 -4.74 10.73 14.30
CA ARG A 130 -3.94 9.70 13.64
C ARG A 130 -2.90 9.16 14.60
N PHE A 131 -2.79 7.85 14.66
CA PHE A 131 -1.77 7.17 15.44
C PHE A 131 -0.91 6.32 14.52
N VAL A 132 0.40 6.33 14.73
CA VAL A 132 1.36 5.50 14.01
C VAL A 132 2.05 4.62 15.02
N VAL A 133 1.77 3.32 14.98
CA VAL A 133 2.35 2.29 15.83
C VAL A 133 3.50 1.65 15.07
N ILE A 134 4.71 1.79 15.60
CA ILE A 134 5.94 1.34 14.98
C ILE A 134 6.56 0.26 15.87
N GLU A 135 6.75 -0.92 15.30
CA GLU A 135 7.44 -2.02 15.96
C GLU A 135 8.93 -1.70 16.13
N GLY A 136 9.48 -2.10 17.28
CA GLY A 136 10.91 -1.99 17.54
C GLY A 136 11.71 -2.78 16.53
N THR A 137 12.83 -2.23 16.10
CA THR A 137 13.66 -2.90 15.09
C THR A 137 14.59 -3.94 15.74
N ASP A 138 14.19 -5.21 15.73
CA ASP A 138 15.12 -6.32 15.98
C ASP A 138 16.14 -6.50 14.83
N GLY A 139 15.93 -5.82 13.69
CA GLY A 139 16.70 -5.96 12.44
C GLY A 139 17.22 -4.68 11.79
N SER A 140 17.20 -3.51 12.45
CA SER A 140 17.75 -2.28 11.84
C SER A 140 19.27 -2.36 11.66
N ALA A 141 19.80 -1.56 10.72
CA ALA A 141 21.24 -1.34 10.56
C ALA A 141 21.93 -0.81 11.84
N PHE A 142 21.14 -0.39 12.84
CA PHE A 142 21.56 0.19 14.11
C PHE A 142 21.02 -0.63 15.29
N LYS A 143 21.47 -1.89 15.41
CA LYS A 143 21.16 -2.75 16.56
C LYS A 143 21.33 -2.00 17.90
N GLY A 144 20.26 -2.00 18.71
CA GLY A 144 20.24 -1.41 20.05
C GLY A 144 19.79 0.06 20.12
N MET A 145 19.31 0.62 19.01
CA MET A 145 18.75 1.97 18.93
C MET A 145 17.23 1.93 19.02
N GLY A 146 16.63 2.77 19.88
CA GLY A 146 15.17 2.94 19.90
C GLY A 146 14.68 3.61 18.62
N VAL A 147 13.45 3.28 18.19
CA VAL A 147 12.86 3.76 16.92
C VAL A 147 12.92 5.28 16.75
N GLU A 148 12.69 6.07 17.82
CA GLU A 148 12.79 7.53 17.73
C GLU A 148 14.20 8.02 17.35
N GLN A 149 15.24 7.34 17.84
CA GLN A 149 16.61 7.69 17.55
C GLN A 149 17.00 7.29 16.12
N GLU A 150 16.46 6.18 15.61
CA GLU A 150 16.58 5.82 14.18
C GLU A 150 15.97 6.91 13.30
N LEU A 151 14.71 7.29 13.55
CA LEU A 151 14.02 8.34 12.81
C LEU A 151 14.80 9.66 12.84
N LYS A 152 15.31 10.03 14.01
CA LYS A 152 16.15 11.21 14.16
C LYS A 152 17.43 11.13 13.32
N GLN A 153 18.07 9.97 13.21
CA GLN A 153 19.27 9.78 12.39
C GLN A 153 18.96 9.79 10.88
N ALA A 154 17.78 9.30 10.49
CA ALA A 154 17.27 9.44 9.14
C ALA A 154 16.85 10.88 8.79
N GLY A 155 16.86 11.80 9.77
CA GLY A 155 16.47 13.19 9.59
C GLY A 155 14.96 13.41 9.59
N VAL A 156 14.19 12.45 10.09
CA VAL A 156 12.73 12.51 10.20
C VAL A 156 12.33 13.25 11.48
N ASP A 157 11.62 14.35 11.34
CA ASP A 157 10.95 15.00 12.47
C ASP A 157 9.67 14.25 12.84
N VAL A 158 9.70 13.52 13.96
CA VAL A 158 8.56 12.72 14.42
C VAL A 158 7.31 13.55 14.78
N SER A 159 7.46 14.86 15.00
CA SER A 159 6.34 15.78 15.23
C SER A 159 5.62 16.20 13.93
N ASP A 160 6.28 15.99 12.78
CA ASP A 160 5.73 16.23 11.44
C ASP A 160 5.24 14.90 10.84
N PHE A 161 3.91 14.74 10.82
CA PHE A 161 3.31 13.53 10.29
C PHE A 161 3.68 13.26 8.83
N TYR A 162 3.90 14.29 8.01
CA TYR A 162 4.22 14.10 6.59
C TYR A 162 5.59 13.46 6.42
N GLN A 163 6.58 13.88 7.22
CA GLN A 163 7.90 13.25 7.19
C GLN A 163 7.88 11.81 7.67
N VAL A 164 7.10 11.51 8.71
CA VAL A 164 6.91 10.12 9.19
C VAL A 164 6.20 9.29 8.13
N ALA A 165 5.17 9.84 7.49
CA ALA A 165 4.42 9.16 6.46
C ALA A 165 5.28 8.89 5.21
N ASP A 166 6.08 9.86 4.77
CA ASP A 166 7.00 9.69 3.64
C ASP A 166 8.08 8.65 3.96
N TYR A 167 8.65 8.66 5.17
CA TYR A 167 9.67 7.68 5.59
C TYR A 167 9.13 6.24 5.61
N TYR A 168 7.88 6.07 6.06
CA TYR A 168 7.27 4.75 6.20
C TYR A 168 6.40 4.32 5.01
N GLY A 169 6.13 5.19 4.04
CA GLY A 169 5.24 4.93 2.90
C GLY A 169 3.76 4.87 3.29
N LEU A 170 3.31 5.73 4.22
CA LEU A 170 1.92 5.79 4.68
C LEU A 170 1.08 6.72 3.79
N ASP A 171 -0.19 6.36 3.55
CA ASP A 171 -1.14 7.21 2.82
C ASP A 171 -1.63 8.41 3.65
N TYR A 172 -1.77 9.58 3.02
CA TYR A 172 -2.29 10.80 3.66
C TYR A 172 -2.90 11.84 2.71
#